data_AF-A0A2D5B529-F1
#
_entry.id   AF-A0A2D5B529-F1
#
_cell.length_a   1.000
_cell.length_b   1.000
_cell.length_c   1.000
_cell.angle_alpha   90.00
_cell.angle_beta   90.00
_cell.angle_gamma   90.00
#
_symmetry.space_group_name_H-M   'P 1'
#
loop_
_entity.id
_entity.type
_entity.pdbx_description
1 polymer ?
#
loop_
_entity_poly.entity_id
_entity_poly.type
_entity_poly.pdbx_seq_one_letter_code
_entity_poly.pdbx_strand_id
1 'polypeptide(L)'
;MVGRTRLRTILIKSLLGSLILNALLGILVVIDEGESGRLALTSVVLSIGIALILLGTSMLQTPRRLFAGYGICASTLIQMLLATILIWGEELDLRGSLAERLQGTWGTVFWTTVLLMPALLMIGRQMTRWMGLMVAAGTALCSVLVLLNFWTFTFDLEESVVLSILICSWVGSPSLLRSGTRLAAWQYLGIAGAVFTAAAWIVIAYMEIHRGFELQGSTPLSATVAVGLSTATVGLIALGRVLPLPGSMSWLRWSTILAFVAAFSGQVVTIATNADYPSDTSTRITLALYILATCSLLALLVVSSVQSEDRSASTAARSMRIHCPACGKKQTREMGRSECEQCRQPIWLWCRMVDCPECRYDLTGTTSPNCPECGTTIRIPLTPPDYSTVNG
;
A
#
# COMPACT_ATOMS: atom_id res chain seq x y z
N MET A 1 8.15 4.12 -29.24
CA MET A 1 7.45 4.35 -27.94
C MET A 1 6.01 3.83 -27.91
N VAL A 2 5.24 3.87 -29.00
CA VAL A 2 3.81 3.43 -29.05
C VAL A 2 3.58 1.97 -28.66
N GLY A 3 4.53 1.06 -28.90
CA GLY A 3 4.39 -0.36 -28.52
C GLY A 3 4.41 -0.61 -27.00
N ARG A 4 5.19 0.18 -26.24
CA ARG A 4 5.39 -0.03 -24.79
C ARG A 4 4.14 0.33 -23.99
N THR A 5 3.39 1.35 -24.43
CA THR A 5 2.13 1.77 -23.77
C THR A 5 0.99 0.76 -23.99
N ARG A 6 0.91 0.14 -25.18
CA ARG A 6 -0.08 -0.91 -25.45
C ARG A 6 0.15 -2.17 -24.62
N LEU A 7 1.37 -2.69 -24.59
CA LEU A 7 1.72 -3.88 -23.80
C LEU A 7 1.41 -3.66 -22.30
N ARG A 8 1.77 -2.49 -21.78
CA ARG A 8 1.51 -2.12 -20.40
C ARG A 8 0.02 -2.10 -20.07
N THR A 9 -0.80 -1.50 -20.94
CA THR A 9 -2.25 -1.46 -20.76
C THR A 9 -2.86 -2.86 -20.73
N ILE A 10 -2.37 -3.76 -21.59
CA ILE A 10 -2.80 -5.17 -21.62
C ILE A 10 -2.42 -5.87 -20.31
N LEU A 11 -1.18 -5.69 -19.83
CA LEU A 11 -0.73 -6.28 -18.56
C LEU A 11 -1.58 -5.81 -17.38
N ILE A 12 -1.90 -4.52 -17.30
CA ILE A 12 -2.74 -3.98 -16.21
C ILE A 12 -4.15 -4.54 -16.26
N LYS A 13 -4.76 -4.62 -17.46
CA LYS A 13 -6.08 -5.22 -17.61
C LYS A 13 -6.09 -6.69 -17.23
N SER A 14 -5.04 -7.42 -17.61
CA SER A 14 -4.85 -8.82 -17.23
C SER A 14 -4.71 -8.97 -15.70
N LEU A 15 -3.90 -8.12 -15.06
CA LEU A 15 -3.74 -8.08 -13.60
C LEU A 15 -5.04 -7.76 -12.86
N LEU A 16 -5.82 -6.79 -13.34
CA LEU A 16 -7.11 -6.47 -12.75
C LEU A 16 -8.12 -7.60 -12.97
N GLY A 17 -8.12 -8.22 -14.15
CA GLY A 17 -8.94 -9.38 -14.46
C GLY A 17 -8.63 -10.58 -13.57
N SER A 18 -7.35 -10.87 -13.32
CA SER A 18 -6.94 -11.95 -12.42
C SER A 18 -7.33 -11.67 -10.97
N LEU A 19 -7.20 -10.42 -10.50
CA LEU A 19 -7.67 -10.04 -9.15
C LEU A 19 -9.19 -10.21 -8.98
N ILE A 20 -9.99 -9.87 -10.00
CA ILE A 20 -11.44 -10.08 -9.97
C ILE A 20 -11.75 -11.57 -9.93
N LEU A 21 -11.12 -12.37 -10.80
CA LEU A 21 -11.31 -13.82 -10.84
C LEU A 21 -10.91 -14.45 -9.49
N ASN A 22 -9.83 -14.01 -8.89
CA ASN A 22 -9.38 -14.47 -7.58
C ASN A 22 -10.35 -14.13 -6.46
N ALA A 23 -10.94 -12.93 -6.47
CA ALA A 23 -11.95 -12.57 -5.49
C ALA A 23 -13.17 -13.49 -5.60
N LEU A 24 -13.64 -13.76 -6.83
CA LEU A 24 -14.78 -14.66 -7.06
C LEU A 24 -14.47 -16.11 -6.67
N LEU A 25 -13.30 -16.63 -7.08
CA LEU A 25 -12.87 -17.99 -6.73
C LEU A 25 -12.63 -18.12 -5.22
N GLY A 26 -12.02 -17.13 -4.58
CA GLY A 26 -11.82 -17.12 -3.13
C GLY A 26 -13.14 -17.17 -2.36
N ILE A 27 -14.15 -16.42 -2.80
CA ILE A 27 -15.51 -16.48 -2.22
C ILE A 27 -16.12 -17.87 -2.42
N LEU A 28 -15.99 -18.46 -3.60
CA LEU A 28 -16.52 -19.80 -3.89
C LEU A 28 -15.83 -20.89 -3.06
N VAL A 29 -14.52 -20.83 -2.90
CA VAL A 29 -13.75 -21.79 -2.08
C VAL A 29 -14.13 -21.72 -0.61
N VAL A 30 -14.44 -20.52 -0.11
CA VAL A 30 -14.90 -20.36 1.27
C VAL A 30 -16.29 -20.99 1.48
N ILE A 31 -17.05 -21.22 0.41
CA ILE A 31 -18.38 -21.84 0.45
C ILE A 31 -18.30 -23.36 0.24
N ASP A 32 -17.37 -23.85 -0.60
CA ASP A 32 -17.24 -25.26 -0.95
C ASP A 32 -16.24 -26.01 -0.05
N GLU A 33 -16.67 -27.12 0.57
CA GLU A 33 -15.86 -27.95 1.46
C GLU A 33 -15.13 -29.10 0.74
N GLY A 34 -15.30 -29.25 -0.57
CA GLY A 34 -14.74 -30.38 -1.33
C GLY A 34 -13.25 -30.27 -1.67
N GLU A 35 -12.66 -31.37 -2.16
CA GLU A 35 -11.29 -31.42 -2.74
C GLU A 35 -11.07 -30.38 -3.85
N SER A 36 -12.17 -30.02 -4.53
CA SER A 36 -12.22 -28.94 -5.53
C SER A 36 -11.71 -27.59 -4.97
N GLY A 37 -11.94 -27.36 -3.67
CA GLY A 37 -11.51 -26.17 -2.95
C GLY A 37 -9.99 -26.03 -2.88
N ARG A 38 -9.22 -27.12 -2.75
CA ARG A 38 -7.75 -27.06 -2.67
C ARG A 38 -7.12 -26.58 -3.97
N LEU A 39 -7.58 -27.14 -5.09
CA LEU A 39 -7.12 -26.76 -6.44
C LEU A 39 -7.49 -25.31 -6.76
N ALA A 40 -8.70 -24.91 -6.41
CA ALA A 40 -9.14 -23.53 -6.58
C ALA A 40 -8.32 -22.56 -5.70
N LEU A 41 -8.03 -22.91 -4.43
CA LEU A 41 -7.21 -22.08 -3.55
C LEU A 41 -5.77 -21.96 -4.04
N THR A 42 -5.17 -23.04 -4.56
CA THR A 42 -3.82 -22.97 -5.17
C THR A 42 -3.81 -22.05 -6.39
N SER A 43 -4.82 -22.14 -7.25
CA SER A 43 -4.97 -21.25 -8.42
C SER A 43 -5.08 -19.77 -8.00
N VAL A 44 -5.85 -19.48 -6.95
CA VAL A 44 -6.00 -18.14 -6.39
C VAL A 44 -4.67 -17.62 -5.85
N VAL A 45 -3.97 -18.43 -5.04
CA VAL A 45 -2.65 -18.07 -4.47
C VAL A 45 -1.63 -17.80 -5.57
N LEU A 46 -1.57 -18.66 -6.60
CA LEU A 46 -0.68 -18.47 -7.75
C LEU A 46 -0.98 -17.16 -8.47
N SER A 47 -2.25 -16.87 -8.72
CA SER A 47 -2.68 -15.69 -9.46
C SER A 47 -2.41 -14.38 -8.68
N ILE A 48 -2.65 -14.37 -7.36
CA ILE A 48 -2.28 -13.24 -6.48
C ILE A 48 -0.76 -13.09 -6.46
N GLY A 49 -0.03 -14.20 -6.31
CA GLY A 49 1.43 -14.20 -6.28
C GLY A 49 2.06 -13.63 -7.54
N ILE A 50 1.58 -14.04 -8.72
CA ILE A 50 2.02 -13.49 -10.01
C ILE A 50 1.72 -11.99 -10.08
N ALA A 51 0.55 -11.54 -9.63
CA ALA A 51 0.19 -10.14 -9.64
C ALA A 51 1.12 -9.28 -8.77
N LEU A 52 1.47 -9.77 -7.58
CA LEU A 52 2.39 -9.09 -6.67
C LEU A 52 3.85 -9.13 -7.18
N ILE A 53 4.30 -10.22 -7.79
CA ILE A 53 5.62 -10.30 -8.44
C ILE A 53 5.69 -9.31 -9.62
N LEU A 54 4.63 -9.20 -10.43
CA LEU A 54 4.57 -8.21 -11.50
C LEU A 54 4.61 -6.77 -10.95
N LEU A 55 3.94 -6.52 -9.83
CA LEU A 55 4.05 -5.25 -9.12
C LEU A 55 5.50 -5.00 -8.63
N GLY A 56 6.12 -5.97 -7.97
CA GLY A 56 7.50 -5.86 -7.50
C GLY A 56 8.50 -5.62 -8.63
N THR A 57 8.39 -6.35 -9.73
CA THR A 57 9.25 -6.18 -10.92
C THR A 57 9.06 -4.82 -11.61
N SER A 58 7.84 -4.26 -11.60
CA SER A 58 7.63 -2.87 -12.07
C SER A 58 8.42 -1.87 -11.21
N MET A 59 8.48 -2.07 -9.90
CA MET A 59 9.22 -1.20 -8.98
C MET A 59 10.74 -1.30 -9.16
N LEU A 60 11.26 -2.42 -9.67
CA LEU A 60 12.70 -2.58 -9.96
C LEU A 60 13.19 -1.66 -11.09
N GLN A 61 12.29 -1.08 -11.90
CA GLN A 61 12.69 -0.17 -12.98
C GLN A 61 13.23 1.17 -12.48
N THR A 62 12.98 1.52 -11.21
CA THR A 62 13.45 2.78 -10.62
C THR A 62 14.49 2.50 -9.54
N PRO A 63 15.71 3.09 -9.60
CA PRO A 63 16.78 2.79 -8.64
C PRO A 63 16.38 3.09 -7.19
N ARG A 64 15.54 4.11 -6.98
CA ARG A 64 15.00 4.47 -5.65
C ARG A 64 14.04 3.44 -5.06
N ARG A 65 13.51 2.52 -5.86
CA ARG A 65 12.50 1.52 -5.47
C ARG A 65 13.02 0.08 -5.60
N LEU A 66 14.30 -0.12 -5.89
CA LEU A 66 14.90 -1.46 -6.03
C LEU A 66 14.66 -2.32 -4.79
N PHE A 67 14.97 -1.80 -3.60
CA PHE A 67 14.80 -2.53 -2.35
C PHE A 67 13.33 -2.92 -2.12
N ALA A 68 12.39 -2.02 -2.42
CA ALA A 68 10.96 -2.30 -2.33
C ALA A 68 10.53 -3.40 -3.30
N GLY A 69 10.99 -3.35 -4.55
CA GLY A 69 10.70 -4.36 -5.56
C GLY A 69 11.20 -5.75 -5.15
N TYR A 70 12.46 -5.85 -4.70
CA TYR A 70 13.02 -7.11 -4.22
C TYR A 70 12.29 -7.63 -2.97
N GLY A 71 11.97 -6.75 -2.01
CA GLY A 71 11.23 -7.13 -0.81
C GLY A 71 9.84 -7.69 -1.12
N ILE A 72 9.11 -7.06 -2.05
CA ILE A 72 7.79 -7.55 -2.49
C ILE A 72 7.91 -8.90 -3.21
N CYS A 73 8.86 -9.05 -4.14
CA CYS A 73 9.06 -10.32 -4.85
C CYS A 73 9.45 -11.45 -3.88
N ALA A 74 10.40 -11.21 -2.98
CA ALA A 74 10.87 -12.20 -2.03
C ALA A 74 9.77 -12.62 -1.03
N SER A 75 9.07 -11.65 -0.43
CA SER A 75 7.95 -11.93 0.48
C SER A 75 6.82 -12.69 -0.21
N THR A 76 6.47 -12.32 -1.45
CA THR A 76 5.45 -13.02 -2.23
C THR A 76 5.84 -14.47 -2.52
N LEU A 77 7.09 -14.73 -2.91
CA LEU A 77 7.56 -16.10 -3.14
C LEU A 77 7.50 -16.96 -1.88
N ILE A 78 7.91 -16.40 -0.74
CA ILE A 78 7.81 -17.07 0.57
C ILE A 78 6.34 -17.39 0.88
N GLN A 79 5.42 -16.44 0.68
CA GLN A 79 3.99 -16.66 0.91
C GLN A 79 3.40 -17.72 0.00
N MET A 80 3.77 -17.73 -1.29
CA MET A 80 3.29 -18.74 -2.24
C MET A 80 3.73 -20.15 -1.83
N LEU A 81 4.99 -20.30 -1.41
CA LEU A 81 5.51 -21.58 -0.93
C LEU A 81 4.78 -22.03 0.35
N LEU A 82 4.69 -21.15 1.35
CA LEU A 82 4.00 -21.45 2.61
C LEU A 82 2.52 -21.77 2.40
N ALA A 83 1.82 -20.99 1.57
CA ALA A 83 0.43 -21.24 1.22
C ALA A 83 0.26 -22.61 0.56
N THR A 84 1.14 -22.95 -0.39
CA THR A 84 1.09 -24.25 -1.08
C THR A 84 1.32 -25.40 -0.10
N ILE A 85 2.29 -25.27 0.81
CA ILE A 85 2.55 -26.27 1.86
C ILE A 85 1.31 -26.44 2.76
N LEU A 86 0.63 -25.34 3.11
CA LEU A 86 -0.56 -25.39 3.96
C LEU A 86 -1.78 -25.99 3.26
N ILE A 87 -2.00 -25.67 1.98
CA ILE A 87 -3.10 -26.21 1.18
C ILE A 87 -3.02 -27.72 1.06
N TRP A 88 -1.80 -28.24 0.86
CA TRP A 88 -1.51 -29.65 0.66
C TRP A 88 -0.97 -30.32 1.93
N GLY A 89 -1.14 -29.67 3.08
CA GLY A 89 -0.49 -30.10 4.32
C GLY A 89 -1.04 -31.43 4.85
N GLU A 90 -2.30 -31.73 4.57
CA GLU A 90 -2.92 -33.00 4.96
C GLU A 90 -2.31 -34.18 4.20
N GLU A 91 -2.04 -34.06 2.90
CA GLU A 91 -1.35 -35.10 2.12
C GLU A 91 0.11 -35.27 2.53
N LEU A 92 0.73 -34.21 3.06
CA LEU A 92 2.11 -34.21 3.56
C LEU A 92 2.23 -34.72 5.00
N ASP A 93 1.12 -35.15 5.62
CA ASP A 93 1.03 -35.56 7.02
C ASP A 93 1.56 -34.50 8.01
N LEU A 94 1.39 -33.22 7.67
CA LEU A 94 1.69 -32.10 8.55
C LEU A 94 0.59 -32.02 9.63
N ARG A 95 0.72 -32.82 10.68
CA ARG A 95 -0.22 -32.83 11.83
C ARG A 95 0.35 -32.13 13.06
N GLY A 96 -0.55 -31.54 13.84
CA GLY A 96 -0.25 -30.96 15.16
C GLY A 96 0.46 -29.61 15.09
N SER A 97 1.35 -29.37 16.07
CA SER A 97 1.95 -28.04 16.30
C SER A 97 2.73 -27.47 15.12
N LEU A 98 3.21 -28.28 14.18
CA LEU A 98 3.94 -27.77 13.01
C LEU A 98 2.99 -27.07 12.02
N ALA A 99 1.80 -27.63 11.78
CA ALA A 99 0.80 -27.04 10.90
C ALA A 99 0.33 -25.69 11.45
N GLU A 100 0.07 -25.61 12.75
CA GLU A 100 -0.31 -24.38 13.45
C GLU A 100 0.79 -23.30 13.32
N ARG A 101 2.07 -23.66 13.54
CA ARG A 101 3.20 -22.73 13.37
C ARG A 101 3.36 -22.24 11.93
N LEU A 102 3.19 -23.14 10.96
CA LEU A 102 3.26 -22.78 9.54
C LEU A 102 2.10 -21.87 9.15
N GLN A 103 0.89 -22.13 9.67
CA GLN A 103 -0.29 -21.31 9.45
C GLN A 103 -0.12 -19.92 10.07
N GLY A 104 0.36 -19.85 11.31
CA GLY A 104 0.70 -18.60 11.99
C GLY A 104 1.77 -17.80 11.24
N THR A 105 2.82 -18.48 10.78
CA THR A 105 3.89 -17.89 9.95
C THR A 105 3.33 -17.33 8.65
N TRP A 106 2.55 -18.12 7.92
CA TRP A 106 1.95 -17.70 6.66
C TRP A 106 1.02 -16.50 6.84
N GLY A 107 0.11 -16.56 7.81
CA GLY A 107 -0.81 -15.47 8.11
C GLY A 107 -0.08 -14.18 8.47
N THR A 108 0.96 -14.29 9.30
CA THR A 108 1.82 -13.15 9.68
C THR A 108 2.49 -12.53 8.47
N VAL A 109 3.18 -13.34 7.65
CA VAL A 109 3.87 -12.86 6.46
C VAL A 109 2.86 -12.29 5.45
N PHE A 110 1.68 -12.90 5.29
CA PHE A 110 0.61 -12.42 4.42
C PHE A 110 0.16 -11.01 4.80
N TRP A 111 -0.31 -10.83 6.03
CA TRP A 111 -0.80 -9.54 6.51
C TRP A 111 0.30 -8.48 6.46
N THR A 112 1.49 -8.81 6.95
CA THR A 112 2.60 -7.85 6.99
C THR A 112 3.04 -7.39 5.61
N THR A 113 3.00 -8.24 4.57
CA THR A 113 3.28 -7.80 3.19
C THR A 113 2.22 -6.86 2.65
N VAL A 114 0.92 -7.16 2.88
CA VAL A 114 -0.19 -6.26 2.47
C VAL A 114 0.00 -4.88 3.09
N LEU A 115 0.44 -4.86 4.36
CA LEU A 115 0.71 -3.63 5.11
C LEU A 115 2.01 -2.93 4.66
N LEU A 116 3.05 -3.70 4.31
CA LEU A 116 4.35 -3.20 3.88
C LEU A 116 4.28 -2.56 2.49
N MET A 117 3.40 -3.03 1.60
CA MET A 117 3.29 -2.50 0.23
C MET A 117 3.00 -0.98 0.17
N PRO A 118 1.96 -0.44 0.83
CA PRO A 118 1.74 1.00 0.91
C PRO A 118 2.93 1.75 1.51
N ALA A 119 3.57 1.18 2.54
CA ALA A 119 4.73 1.77 3.20
C ALA A 119 5.90 1.93 2.21
N LEU A 120 6.22 0.88 1.45
CA LEU A 120 7.26 0.90 0.43
C LEU A 120 6.94 1.88 -0.71
N LEU A 121 5.68 1.97 -1.13
CA LEU A 121 5.24 2.97 -2.10
C LEU A 121 5.40 4.40 -1.57
N MET A 122 5.15 4.60 -0.27
CA MET A 122 5.36 5.88 0.43
C MET A 122 6.84 6.23 0.56
N ILE A 123 7.74 5.27 0.78
CA ILE A 123 9.20 5.49 0.83
C ILE A 123 9.71 6.09 -0.49
N GLY A 124 9.13 5.66 -1.61
CA GLY A 124 9.48 6.16 -2.94
C GLY A 124 9.12 7.64 -3.19
N ARG A 125 8.33 8.27 -2.31
CA ARG A 125 7.94 9.68 -2.42
C ARG A 125 8.58 10.49 -1.30
N GLN A 126 9.20 11.61 -1.66
CA GLN A 126 10.00 12.39 -0.73
C GLN A 126 9.20 12.89 0.49
N MET A 127 7.96 13.35 0.29
CA MET A 127 7.10 13.84 1.37
C MET A 127 6.67 12.75 2.36
N THR A 128 6.49 11.53 1.88
CA THR A 128 5.96 10.42 2.69
C THR A 128 7.06 9.45 3.08
N ARG A 129 8.33 9.80 2.85
CA ARG A 129 9.46 8.88 3.00
C ARG A 129 9.64 8.42 4.44
N TRP A 130 9.70 9.37 5.38
CA TRP A 130 9.86 9.08 6.80
C TRP A 130 8.70 8.27 7.36
N MET A 131 7.50 8.58 6.91
CA MET A 131 6.30 7.85 7.31
C MET A 131 6.32 6.42 6.78
N GLY A 132 6.67 6.24 5.50
CA GLY A 132 6.83 4.91 4.92
C GLY A 132 7.92 4.10 5.62
N LEU A 133 9.02 4.74 6.03
CA LEU A 133 10.07 4.09 6.82
C LEU A 133 9.57 3.67 8.21
N MET A 134 8.82 4.53 8.91
CA MET A 134 8.23 4.20 10.22
C MET A 134 7.23 3.05 10.12
N VAL A 135 6.34 3.07 9.12
CA VAL A 135 5.40 1.96 8.88
C VAL A 135 6.17 0.69 8.56
N ALA A 136 7.16 0.74 7.67
CA ALA A 136 7.94 -0.43 7.29
C ALA A 136 8.73 -1.01 8.46
N ALA A 137 9.39 -0.16 9.26
CA ALA A 137 10.14 -0.58 10.45
C ALA A 137 9.22 -1.18 11.51
N GLY A 138 8.08 -0.54 11.79
CA GLY A 138 7.09 -1.03 12.74
C GLY A 138 6.45 -2.35 12.28
N THR A 139 6.12 -2.47 11.00
CA THR A 139 5.59 -3.71 10.41
C THR A 139 6.64 -4.83 10.47
N ALA A 140 7.90 -4.54 10.13
CA ALA A 140 8.98 -5.53 10.21
C ALA A 140 9.25 -5.99 11.65
N LEU A 141 9.33 -5.05 12.61
CA LEU A 141 9.49 -5.36 14.03
C LEU A 141 8.34 -6.23 14.53
N CYS A 142 7.11 -5.84 14.24
CA CYS A 142 5.92 -6.62 14.56
C CYS A 142 5.99 -8.03 13.95
N SER A 143 6.36 -8.15 12.67
CA SER A 143 6.48 -9.44 11.99
C SER A 143 7.48 -10.35 12.70
N VAL A 144 8.64 -9.81 13.06
CA VAL A 144 9.69 -10.57 13.76
C VAL A 144 9.19 -11.02 15.14
N LEU A 145 8.51 -10.15 15.89
CA LEU A 145 7.97 -10.51 17.20
C LEU A 145 6.88 -11.60 17.11
N VAL A 146 5.94 -11.50 16.15
CA VAL A 146 4.94 -12.56 15.94
C VAL A 146 5.60 -13.88 15.55
N LEU A 147 6.56 -13.84 14.61
CA LEU A 147 7.25 -15.05 14.16
C LEU A 147 8.06 -15.68 15.29
N LEU A 148 8.74 -14.88 16.11
CA LEU A 148 9.42 -15.40 17.29
C LEU A 148 8.42 -16.06 18.25
N ASN A 149 7.25 -15.46 18.47
CA ASN A 149 6.22 -16.04 19.32
C ASN A 149 5.79 -17.44 18.81
N PHE A 150 5.44 -17.56 17.52
CA PHE A 150 5.05 -18.86 16.95
C PHE A 150 6.15 -19.93 17.03
N TRP A 151 7.43 -19.56 16.90
CA TRP A 151 8.51 -20.53 16.78
C TRP A 151 9.24 -20.87 18.07
N THR A 152 9.35 -19.94 19.02
CA THR A 152 10.27 -20.07 20.16
C THR A 152 9.63 -20.57 21.45
N PHE A 153 8.30 -20.72 21.54
CA PHE A 153 7.57 -21.25 22.72
C PHE A 153 7.88 -20.57 24.07
N THR A 154 8.67 -19.50 24.07
CA THR A 154 9.31 -18.96 25.29
C THR A 154 8.97 -17.50 25.52
N PHE A 155 8.45 -16.81 24.52
CA PHE A 155 7.90 -15.50 24.71
C PHE A 155 6.41 -15.64 24.96
N ASP A 156 6.00 -15.61 26.23
CA ASP A 156 4.65 -15.20 26.65
C ASP A 156 4.44 -13.70 26.33
N LEU A 157 4.88 -13.26 25.16
CA LEU A 157 4.48 -11.99 24.59
C LEU A 157 3.06 -12.20 24.14
N GLU A 158 2.14 -11.79 25.00
CA GLU A 158 0.73 -11.78 24.69
C GLU A 158 0.52 -11.12 23.33
N GLU A 159 -0.30 -11.78 22.51
CA GLU A 159 -0.63 -11.36 21.15
C GLU A 159 -1.10 -9.89 21.10
N SER A 160 -1.63 -9.41 22.23
CA SER A 160 -2.03 -8.04 22.55
C SER A 160 -0.94 -6.98 22.28
N VAL A 161 0.29 -7.21 22.74
CA VAL A 161 1.41 -6.27 22.58
C VAL A 161 1.81 -6.18 21.11
N VAL A 162 1.79 -7.31 20.42
CA VAL A 162 2.20 -7.37 19.02
C VAL A 162 1.16 -6.71 18.11
N LEU A 163 -0.12 -6.95 18.37
CA LEU A 163 -1.24 -6.24 17.73
C LEU A 163 -1.19 -4.72 17.99
N SER A 164 -0.80 -4.30 19.19
CA SER A 164 -0.62 -2.86 19.52
C SER A 164 0.40 -2.21 18.59
N ILE A 165 1.57 -2.82 18.45
CA ILE A 165 2.66 -2.30 17.63
C ILE A 165 2.22 -2.22 16.17
N LEU A 166 1.52 -3.25 15.68
CA LEU A 166 0.99 -3.27 14.31
C LEU A 166 0.00 -2.14 14.06
N ILE A 167 -0.98 -1.99 14.94
CA ILE A 167 -2.04 -0.97 14.82
C ILE A 167 -1.43 0.44 14.92
N CYS A 168 -0.52 0.70 15.86
CA CYS A 168 0.14 1.99 15.98
C CYS A 168 0.93 2.35 14.72
N SER A 169 1.74 1.40 14.26
CA SER A 169 2.63 1.59 13.11
C SER A 169 1.84 1.82 11.84
N TRP A 170 0.75 1.06 11.64
CA TRP A 170 0.02 1.06 10.39
C TRP A 170 -1.15 2.03 10.33
N VAL A 171 -1.73 2.39 11.47
CA VAL A 171 -2.91 3.25 11.49
C VAL A 171 -2.57 4.68 11.85
N GLY A 172 -1.69 4.85 12.84
CA GLY A 172 -1.20 6.16 13.23
C GLY A 172 -0.43 6.82 12.09
N SER A 173 0.43 6.07 11.41
CA SER A 173 1.31 6.67 10.39
C SER A 173 0.54 7.20 9.16
N PRO A 174 -0.35 6.47 8.47
CA PRO A 174 -1.06 7.02 7.31
C PRO A 174 -1.97 8.19 7.66
N SER A 175 -2.48 8.26 8.90
CA SER A 175 -3.29 9.41 9.35
C SER A 175 -2.48 10.73 9.34
N LEU A 176 -1.15 10.66 9.50
CA LEU A 176 -0.23 11.79 9.42
C LEU A 176 0.05 12.28 7.99
N LEU A 177 -0.53 11.63 6.96
CA LEU A 177 -0.23 11.96 5.57
C LEU A 177 -0.76 13.36 5.24
N ARG A 178 0.13 14.35 5.18
CA ARG A 178 -0.23 15.75 4.92
C ARG A 178 -0.40 15.99 3.42
N SER A 179 -1.47 16.67 3.04
CA SER A 179 -1.63 17.27 1.70
C SER A 179 -1.46 18.80 1.71
N GLY A 180 -1.12 19.40 2.85
CA GLY A 180 -1.06 20.86 3.04
C GLY A 180 -0.38 21.24 4.34
N THR A 181 -0.43 22.52 4.76
CA THR A 181 0.32 22.99 5.95
C THR A 181 -0.34 22.70 7.30
N ARG A 182 -1.62 22.32 7.29
CA ARG A 182 -2.42 22.06 8.49
C ARG A 182 -2.99 20.65 8.42
N LEU A 183 -2.97 19.96 9.56
CA LEU A 183 -3.67 18.69 9.72
C LEU A 183 -5.17 18.96 9.70
N ALA A 184 -5.91 18.20 8.90
CA ALA A 184 -7.37 18.26 8.91
C ALA A 184 -7.91 17.58 10.18
N ALA A 185 -9.08 18.01 10.67
CA ALA A 185 -9.69 17.48 11.91
C ALA A 185 -9.81 15.94 11.92
N TRP A 186 -10.11 15.33 10.78
CA TRP A 186 -10.20 13.87 10.65
C TRP A 186 -8.85 13.14 10.83
N GLN A 187 -7.73 13.81 10.57
CA GLN A 187 -6.40 13.24 10.80
C GLN A 187 -6.10 13.13 12.30
N TYR A 188 -6.52 14.13 13.07
CA TYR A 188 -6.43 14.07 14.54
C TYR A 188 -7.26 12.93 15.12
N LEU A 189 -8.43 12.63 14.53
CA LEU A 189 -9.22 11.45 14.92
C LEU A 189 -8.46 10.14 14.68
N GLY A 190 -7.74 10.02 13.55
CA GLY A 190 -6.91 8.85 13.27
C GLY A 190 -5.75 8.69 14.25
N ILE A 191 -5.05 9.78 14.56
CA ILE A 191 -3.95 9.78 15.55
C ILE A 191 -4.47 9.45 16.94
N ALA A 192 -5.52 10.13 17.39
CA ALA A 192 -6.11 9.93 18.71
C ALA A 192 -6.63 8.49 18.86
N GLY A 193 -7.28 7.95 17.82
CA GLY A 193 -7.73 6.57 17.83
C GLY A 193 -6.58 5.55 17.82
N ALA A 194 -5.49 5.81 17.09
CA ALA A 194 -4.32 4.94 17.13
C ALA A 194 -3.67 4.92 18.52
N VAL A 195 -3.51 6.10 19.15
CA VAL A 195 -2.98 6.24 20.52
C VAL A 195 -3.90 5.56 21.54
N PHE A 196 -5.21 5.76 21.42
CA PHE A 196 -6.18 5.13 22.30
C PHE A 196 -6.15 3.60 22.17
N THR A 197 -6.11 3.07 20.94
CA THR A 197 -6.00 1.62 20.71
C THR A 197 -4.70 1.06 21.29
N ALA A 198 -3.59 1.77 21.13
CA ALA A 198 -2.30 1.41 21.72
C ALA A 198 -2.39 1.30 23.24
N ALA A 199 -2.91 2.35 23.88
CA ALA A 199 -3.04 2.42 25.33
C ALA A 199 -3.99 1.35 25.86
N ALA A 200 -5.12 1.12 25.18
CA ALA A 200 -6.07 0.09 25.55
C ALA A 200 -5.43 -1.30 25.55
N TRP A 201 -4.66 -1.64 24.50
CA TRP A 201 -3.99 -2.93 24.46
C TRP A 201 -2.84 -3.06 25.46
N ILE A 202 -2.07 -1.99 25.73
CA ILE A 202 -1.06 -2.00 26.80
C ILE A 202 -1.73 -2.25 28.16
N VAL A 203 -2.88 -1.64 28.41
CA VAL A 203 -3.65 -1.86 29.64
C VAL A 203 -4.20 -3.28 29.72
N ILE A 204 -4.73 -3.82 28.63
CA ILE A 204 -5.18 -5.23 28.59
C ILE A 204 -4.01 -6.15 28.90
N ALA A 205 -2.86 -5.94 28.26
CA ALA A 205 -1.70 -6.78 28.49
C ALA A 205 -1.20 -6.69 29.93
N TYR A 206 -1.18 -5.48 30.49
CA TYR A 206 -0.84 -5.28 31.90
C TYR A 206 -1.81 -6.00 32.85
N MET A 207 -3.11 -5.99 32.54
CA MET A 207 -4.15 -6.62 33.36
C MET A 207 -4.07 -8.14 33.32
N GLU A 208 -3.81 -8.71 32.14
CA GLU A 208 -3.65 -10.16 31.94
C GLU A 208 -2.40 -10.65 32.69
N ILE A 209 -1.23 -10.05 32.45
CA ILE A 209 0.04 -10.40 33.12
C ILE A 209 -0.03 -10.26 34.64
N HIS A 210 -0.52 -9.13 35.17
CA HIS A 210 -0.36 -8.81 36.60
C HIS A 210 -1.55 -9.19 37.48
N ARG A 211 -2.76 -9.26 36.93
CA ARG A 211 -3.94 -9.58 37.73
C ARG A 211 -4.42 -11.01 37.55
N GLY A 212 -3.75 -11.79 36.68
CA GLY A 212 -4.26 -13.08 36.24
C GLY A 212 -5.68 -12.96 35.71
N PHE A 213 -6.01 -11.78 35.16
CA PHE A 213 -7.33 -11.51 34.63
C PHE A 213 -7.37 -12.21 33.28
N GLU A 214 -7.70 -13.50 33.30
CA GLU A 214 -8.11 -14.19 32.09
C GLU A 214 -9.31 -13.40 31.58
N LEU A 215 -9.17 -12.76 30.42
CA LEU A 215 -10.29 -12.21 29.69
C LEU A 215 -11.16 -13.39 29.21
N GLN A 216 -11.91 -14.00 30.14
CA GLN A 216 -12.96 -14.95 29.84
C GLN A 216 -14.13 -14.16 29.25
N GLY A 217 -14.04 -13.94 27.95
CA GLY A 217 -15.05 -13.24 27.18
C GLY A 217 -14.46 -12.51 25.98
N SER A 218 -15.13 -12.66 24.85
CA SER A 218 -14.83 -11.98 23.59
C SER A 218 -14.98 -10.44 23.66
N THR A 219 -15.43 -9.86 24.78
CA THR A 219 -15.85 -8.45 24.87
C THR A 219 -14.73 -7.42 24.87
N PRO A 220 -13.59 -7.59 25.57
CA PRO A 220 -12.54 -6.56 25.54
C PRO A 220 -11.67 -6.71 24.30
N LEU A 221 -11.45 -7.95 23.85
CA LEU A 221 -10.84 -8.25 22.55
C LEU A 221 -11.67 -7.67 21.40
N SER A 222 -13.00 -7.85 21.40
CA SER A 222 -13.87 -7.23 20.39
C SER A 222 -13.87 -5.72 20.45
N ALA A 223 -13.82 -5.12 21.64
CA ALA A 223 -13.75 -3.67 21.77
C ALA A 223 -12.43 -3.10 21.22
N THR A 224 -11.28 -3.70 21.53
CA THR A 224 -9.99 -3.23 21.00
C THR A 224 -9.81 -3.53 19.52
N VAL A 225 -10.31 -4.67 19.06
CA VAL A 225 -10.44 -4.96 17.63
C VAL A 225 -11.31 -3.86 17.00
N ALA A 226 -12.54 -3.64 17.45
CA ALA A 226 -13.43 -2.62 16.88
C ALA A 226 -12.80 -1.22 16.81
N VAL A 227 -12.09 -0.77 17.85
CA VAL A 227 -11.40 0.53 17.81
C VAL A 227 -10.21 0.49 16.84
N GLY A 228 -9.37 -0.54 16.88
CA GLY A 228 -8.28 -0.74 15.92
C GLY A 228 -8.78 -0.74 14.47
N LEU A 229 -9.92 -1.39 14.21
CA LEU A 229 -10.56 -1.45 12.90
C LEU A 229 -11.12 -0.09 12.47
N SER A 230 -11.78 0.64 13.37
CA SER A 230 -12.25 2.00 13.08
C SER A 230 -11.09 2.91 12.67
N THR A 231 -9.95 2.77 13.34
CA THR A 231 -8.77 3.55 13.03
C THR A 231 -8.16 3.13 11.69
N ALA A 232 -8.12 1.82 11.38
CA ALA A 232 -7.65 1.31 10.09
C ALA A 232 -8.46 1.86 8.92
N THR A 233 -9.79 2.02 9.08
CA THR A 233 -10.62 2.67 8.04
C THR A 233 -10.23 4.13 7.81
N VAL A 234 -9.88 4.88 8.85
CA VAL A 234 -9.35 6.26 8.72
C VAL A 234 -8.02 6.25 7.96
N GLY A 235 -7.13 5.30 8.26
CA GLY A 235 -5.88 5.11 7.55
C GLY A 235 -6.08 4.81 6.07
N LEU A 236 -7.05 3.96 5.72
CA LEU A 236 -7.42 3.65 4.34
C LEU A 236 -8.03 4.84 3.60
N ILE A 237 -8.86 5.65 4.28
CA ILE A 237 -9.39 6.90 3.71
C ILE A 237 -8.24 7.87 3.42
N ALA A 238 -7.28 8.00 4.34
CA ALA A 238 -6.08 8.82 4.16
C ALA A 238 -5.27 8.35 2.94
N LEU A 239 -5.03 7.04 2.87
CA LEU A 239 -4.32 6.41 1.76
C LEU A 239 -5.04 6.64 0.43
N GLY A 240 -6.35 6.41 0.38
CA GLY A 240 -7.18 6.62 -0.81
C GLY A 240 -7.12 8.05 -1.33
N ARG A 241 -7.00 9.06 -0.45
CA ARG A 241 -6.84 10.46 -0.86
C ARG A 241 -5.46 10.78 -1.44
N VAL A 242 -4.41 10.16 -0.91
CA VAL A 242 -3.01 10.40 -1.33
C VAL A 242 -2.65 9.64 -2.61
N LEU A 243 -3.29 8.51 -2.86
CA LEU A 243 -3.05 7.73 -4.07
C LEU A 243 -3.64 8.44 -5.30
N PRO A 244 -2.82 8.83 -6.30
CA PRO A 244 -3.30 9.45 -7.51
C PRO A 244 -4.11 8.43 -8.30
N LEU A 245 -5.39 8.72 -8.49
CA LEU A 245 -6.29 7.94 -9.32
C LEU A 245 -6.90 8.84 -10.40
N PRO A 246 -7.29 8.28 -11.56
CA PRO A 246 -8.00 9.03 -12.57
C PRO A 246 -9.43 9.27 -12.06
N GLY A 247 -10.06 10.38 -12.45
CA GLY A 247 -11.44 10.68 -12.05
C GLY A 247 -12.42 9.55 -12.36
N SER A 248 -12.21 8.86 -13.48
CA SER A 248 -13.02 7.71 -13.92
C SER A 248 -12.91 6.46 -13.05
N MET A 249 -11.84 6.31 -12.25
CA MET A 249 -11.66 5.18 -11.32
C MET A 249 -11.72 5.62 -9.86
N SER A 250 -12.33 6.78 -9.59
CA SER A 250 -12.57 7.24 -8.21
C SER A 250 -13.46 6.28 -7.42
N TRP A 251 -14.35 5.55 -8.09
CA TRP A 251 -15.21 4.51 -7.50
C TRP A 251 -14.39 3.40 -6.82
N LEU A 252 -13.19 3.09 -7.33
CA LEU A 252 -12.32 2.05 -6.76
C LEU A 252 -11.92 2.38 -5.32
N ARG A 253 -11.77 3.66 -4.98
CA ARG A 253 -11.49 4.09 -3.59
C ARG A 253 -12.65 3.71 -2.67
N TRP A 254 -13.86 4.03 -3.11
CA TRP A 254 -15.06 3.79 -2.32
C TRP A 254 -15.37 2.30 -2.20
N SER A 255 -15.13 1.51 -3.25
CA SER A 255 -15.28 0.06 -3.17
C SER A 255 -14.28 -0.56 -2.19
N THR A 256 -13.01 -0.12 -2.18
CA THR A 256 -12.03 -0.60 -1.20
C THR A 256 -12.43 -0.24 0.22
N ILE A 257 -12.85 1.01 0.46
CA ILE A 257 -13.31 1.45 1.78
C ILE A 257 -14.53 0.63 2.22
N LEU A 258 -15.52 0.46 1.35
CA LEU A 258 -16.74 -0.29 1.66
C LEU A 258 -16.44 -1.77 1.94
N ALA A 259 -15.57 -2.40 1.15
CA ALA A 259 -15.17 -3.79 1.36
C ALA A 259 -14.47 -3.98 2.71
N PHE A 260 -13.59 -3.04 3.09
CA PHE A 260 -12.95 -3.06 4.41
C PHE A 260 -13.95 -2.86 5.55
N VAL A 261 -14.82 -1.85 5.44
CA VAL A 261 -15.87 -1.60 6.46
C VAL A 261 -16.78 -2.82 6.61
N ALA A 262 -17.15 -3.47 5.50
CA ALA A 262 -17.96 -4.69 5.51
C ALA A 262 -17.21 -5.86 6.17
N ALA A 263 -15.96 -6.12 5.79
CA ALA A 263 -15.13 -7.18 6.39
C ALA A 263 -14.99 -6.99 7.90
N PHE A 264 -14.75 -5.75 8.33
CA PHE A 264 -14.63 -5.40 9.73
C PHE A 264 -15.93 -5.52 10.51
N SER A 265 -17.04 -5.07 9.91
CA SER A 265 -18.37 -5.24 10.52
C SER A 265 -18.70 -6.72 10.68
N GLY A 266 -18.38 -7.54 9.68
CA GLY A 266 -18.48 -8.99 9.74
C GLY A 266 -17.66 -9.58 10.88
N GLN A 267 -16.39 -9.17 11.03
CA GLN A 267 -15.52 -9.63 12.12
C GLN A 267 -16.10 -9.28 13.50
N VAL A 268 -16.61 -8.06 13.68
CA VAL A 268 -17.23 -7.66 14.95
C VAL A 268 -18.45 -8.52 15.26
N VAL A 269 -19.29 -8.82 14.25
CA VAL A 269 -20.44 -9.73 14.41
C VAL A 269 -19.98 -11.13 14.78
N THR A 270 -19.02 -11.71 14.04
CA THR A 270 -18.45 -13.04 14.30
C THR A 270 -17.92 -13.17 15.73
N ILE A 271 -17.21 -12.14 16.22
CA ILE A 271 -16.70 -12.14 17.60
C ILE A 271 -17.85 -11.99 18.60
N ALA A 272 -18.81 -11.09 18.35
CA ALA A 272 -19.93 -10.85 19.25
C ALA A 272 -20.86 -12.06 19.39
N THR A 273 -20.97 -12.90 18.36
CA THR A 273 -21.78 -14.13 18.37
C THR A 273 -21.03 -15.35 18.89
N ASN A 274 -19.75 -15.23 19.26
CA ASN A 274 -18.87 -16.36 19.59
C ASN A 274 -18.96 -17.47 18.53
N ALA A 275 -18.88 -17.07 17.26
CA ALA A 275 -18.92 -17.98 16.14
C ALA A 275 -17.78 -19.01 16.17
N ASP A 276 -18.12 -20.30 16.15
CA ASP A 276 -17.12 -21.36 16.04
C ASP A 276 -16.53 -21.38 14.62
N TYR A 277 -15.24 -21.06 14.50
CA TYR A 277 -14.49 -21.26 13.26
C TYR A 277 -14.10 -22.75 13.11
N PRO A 278 -14.13 -23.36 11.91
CA PRO A 278 -14.54 -22.83 10.60
C PRO A 278 -15.98 -23.17 10.16
N SER A 279 -16.76 -23.84 11.02
CA SER A 279 -18.10 -24.30 10.67
C SER A 279 -19.12 -23.17 10.57
N ASP A 280 -18.90 -22.05 11.25
CA ASP A 280 -19.88 -20.97 11.24
C ASP A 280 -19.88 -20.16 9.92
N THR A 281 -21.10 -19.96 9.41
CA THR A 281 -21.35 -19.20 8.19
C THR A 281 -20.90 -17.74 8.35
N SER A 282 -21.00 -17.17 9.55
CA SER A 282 -20.56 -15.79 9.80
C SER A 282 -19.06 -15.63 9.55
N THR A 283 -18.25 -16.58 10.03
CA THR A 283 -16.79 -16.52 9.86
C THR A 283 -16.38 -16.71 8.40
N ARG A 284 -17.09 -17.58 7.67
CA ARG A 284 -16.91 -17.75 6.22
C ARG A 284 -17.21 -16.45 5.45
N ILE A 285 -18.35 -15.81 5.74
CA ILE A 285 -18.70 -14.53 5.11
C ILE A 285 -17.66 -13.46 5.43
N THR A 286 -17.23 -13.38 6.69
CA THR A 286 -16.18 -12.44 7.13
C THR A 286 -14.86 -12.66 6.38
N LEU A 287 -14.42 -13.92 6.25
CA LEU A 287 -13.23 -14.28 5.49
C LEU A 287 -13.34 -13.88 4.01
N ALA A 288 -14.48 -14.18 3.38
CA ALA A 288 -14.78 -13.78 2.01
C ALA A 288 -14.70 -12.26 1.81
N LEU A 289 -15.20 -11.48 2.77
CA LEU A 289 -15.11 -10.01 2.75
C LEU A 289 -13.66 -9.52 2.91
N TYR A 290 -12.84 -10.17 3.72
CA TYR A 290 -11.41 -9.85 3.81
C TYR A 290 -10.65 -10.14 2.51
N ILE A 291 -10.96 -11.24 1.83
CA ILE A 291 -10.41 -11.53 0.50
C ILE A 291 -10.81 -10.41 -0.46
N LEU A 292 -12.07 -9.99 -0.47
CA LEU A 292 -12.52 -8.90 -1.33
C LEU A 292 -11.84 -7.56 -1.01
N ALA A 293 -11.69 -7.24 0.29
CA ALA A 293 -11.03 -6.02 0.76
C ALA A 293 -9.55 -5.98 0.36
N THR A 294 -8.82 -7.07 0.54
CA THR A 294 -7.41 -7.20 0.16
C THR A 294 -7.23 -7.12 -1.35
N CYS A 295 -8.04 -7.82 -2.15
CA CYS A 295 -8.03 -7.70 -3.62
C CYS A 295 -8.31 -6.26 -4.08
N SER A 296 -9.27 -5.59 -3.46
CA SER A 296 -9.62 -4.19 -3.77
C SER A 296 -8.48 -3.22 -3.42
N LEU A 297 -7.77 -3.45 -2.32
CA LEU A 297 -6.59 -2.68 -1.95
C LEU A 297 -5.45 -2.92 -2.93
N LEU A 298 -5.17 -4.16 -3.30
CA LEU A 298 -4.14 -4.48 -4.29
C LEU A 298 -4.44 -3.84 -5.64
N ALA A 299 -5.68 -3.90 -6.11
CA ALA A 299 -6.12 -3.21 -7.33
C ALA A 299 -5.87 -1.69 -7.24
N LEU A 300 -6.21 -1.07 -6.10
CA LEU A 300 -5.96 0.35 -5.84
C LEU A 300 -4.45 0.67 -5.93
N LEU A 301 -3.61 -0.14 -5.31
CA LEU A 301 -2.16 0.04 -5.30
C LEU A 301 -1.56 -0.13 -6.70
N VAL A 302 -1.97 -1.15 -7.45
CA VAL A 302 -1.53 -1.39 -8.83
C VAL A 302 -1.92 -0.24 -9.75
N VAL A 303 -3.17 0.24 -9.69
CA VAL A 303 -3.59 1.38 -10.51
C VAL A 303 -2.78 2.63 -10.12
N SER A 304 -2.58 2.87 -8.82
CA SER A 304 -1.84 4.04 -8.35
C SER A 304 -0.35 4.02 -8.74
N SER A 305 0.29 2.84 -8.73
CA SER A 305 1.70 2.68 -9.08
C SER A 305 1.88 2.94 -10.57
N VAL A 306 1.00 2.38 -11.39
CA VAL A 306 0.98 2.59 -12.84
C VAL A 306 0.88 4.06 -13.20
N GLN A 307 -0.11 4.75 -12.60
CA GLN A 307 -0.35 6.15 -12.88
C GLN A 307 0.78 7.05 -12.42
N SER A 308 1.48 6.69 -11.34
CA SER A 308 2.63 7.45 -10.89
C SER A 308 3.74 7.48 -11.96
N GLU A 309 3.92 6.37 -12.68
CA GLU A 309 4.89 6.30 -13.78
C GLU A 309 4.38 7.01 -15.03
N ASP A 310 3.10 6.88 -15.40
CA ASP A 310 2.53 7.62 -16.54
C ASP A 310 2.60 9.13 -16.32
N ARG A 311 2.40 9.61 -15.09
CA ARG A 311 2.61 11.02 -14.72
C ARG A 311 4.07 11.41 -14.83
N SER A 312 4.98 10.57 -14.36
CA SER A 312 6.43 10.83 -14.47
C SER A 312 6.89 10.90 -15.93
N ALA A 313 6.38 9.99 -16.78
CA ALA A 313 6.68 9.94 -18.20
C ALA A 313 6.03 11.09 -19.00
N SER A 314 4.78 11.44 -18.71
CA SER A 314 4.10 12.57 -19.36
C SER A 314 4.67 13.93 -18.95
N THR A 315 5.26 14.03 -17.75
CA THR A 315 5.95 15.26 -17.32
C THR A 315 7.22 15.50 -18.16
N ALA A 316 7.88 14.44 -18.64
CA ALA A 316 9.03 14.54 -19.54
C ALA A 316 8.66 14.98 -20.96
N ALA A 317 7.41 14.80 -21.38
CA ALA A 317 6.89 15.22 -22.70
C ALA A 317 5.91 16.40 -22.59
N ARG A 318 6.18 17.37 -21.70
CA ARG A 318 5.38 18.60 -21.66
C ARG A 318 5.66 19.43 -22.89
N SER A 319 4.64 19.62 -23.72
CA SER A 319 4.69 20.62 -24.76
C SER A 319 4.40 21.99 -24.16
N MET A 320 5.23 23.00 -24.46
CA MET A 320 5.00 24.39 -24.05
C MET A 320 4.49 25.19 -25.23
N ARG A 321 3.50 26.05 -24.97
CA ARG A 321 3.15 27.11 -25.91
C ARG A 321 4.17 28.22 -25.79
N ILE A 322 4.90 28.45 -26.87
CA ILE A 322 5.92 29.47 -26.96
C ILE A 322 5.68 30.36 -28.17
N HIS A 323 6.21 31.58 -28.12
CA HIS A 323 6.34 32.41 -29.31
C HIS A 323 7.74 32.21 -29.87
N CYS A 324 7.86 32.00 -31.18
CA CYS A 324 9.17 31.92 -31.82
C CYS A 324 9.88 33.28 -31.66
N PRO A 325 11.11 33.32 -31.11
CA PRO A 325 11.82 34.58 -30.94
C PRO A 325 12.20 35.24 -32.27
N ALA A 326 12.29 34.48 -33.36
CA ALA A 326 12.66 35.00 -34.68
C ALA A 326 11.46 35.53 -35.48
N CYS A 327 10.37 34.76 -35.58
CA CYS A 327 9.21 35.12 -36.43
C CYS A 327 7.95 35.52 -35.65
N GLY A 328 7.97 35.47 -34.32
CA GLY A 328 6.83 35.81 -33.47
C GLY A 328 5.67 34.81 -33.46
N LYS A 329 5.66 33.80 -34.35
CA LYS A 329 4.56 32.83 -34.43
C LYS A 329 4.41 32.03 -33.15
N LYS A 330 3.17 31.98 -32.65
CA LYS A 330 2.76 31.15 -31.51
C LYS A 330 2.69 29.68 -31.95
N GLN A 331 3.38 28.81 -31.25
CA GLN A 331 3.46 27.38 -31.56
C GLN A 331 3.57 26.56 -30.28
N THR A 332 3.15 25.31 -30.33
CA THR A 332 3.29 24.37 -29.21
C THR A 332 4.45 23.43 -29.53
N ARG A 333 5.47 23.41 -28.67
CA ARG A 333 6.69 22.62 -28.88
C ARG A 333 6.97 21.72 -27.70
N GLU A 334 7.41 20.50 -27.98
CA GLU A 334 7.87 19.56 -26.96
C GLU A 334 9.13 20.11 -26.26
N MET A 335 9.31 19.75 -24.99
CA MET A 335 10.56 20.01 -24.28
C MET A 335 11.73 19.33 -24.99
N GLY A 336 12.89 19.98 -24.99
CA GLY A 336 14.09 19.58 -25.73
C GLY A 336 14.33 20.44 -26.97
N ARG A 337 15.08 19.87 -27.92
CA ARG A 337 15.38 20.51 -29.20
C ARG A 337 14.19 20.35 -30.15
N SER A 338 13.74 21.46 -30.70
CA SER A 338 12.72 21.51 -31.75
C SER A 338 13.04 22.62 -32.75
N GLU A 339 12.27 22.74 -33.82
CA GLU A 339 12.43 23.80 -34.82
C GLU A 339 11.13 24.59 -34.97
N CYS A 340 11.21 25.88 -35.32
CA CYS A 340 10.01 26.64 -35.63
C CYS A 340 9.34 26.13 -36.91
N GLU A 341 8.02 25.98 -36.90
CA GLU A 341 7.23 25.49 -38.04
C GLU A 341 7.29 26.43 -39.25
N GLN A 342 7.53 27.72 -39.01
CA GLN A 342 7.53 28.74 -40.06
C GLN A 342 8.95 29.09 -40.52
N CYS A 343 9.81 29.56 -39.61
CA CYS A 343 11.15 30.03 -39.98
C CYS A 343 12.26 28.98 -39.81
N ARG A 344 11.92 27.76 -39.34
CA ARG A 344 12.88 26.66 -39.06
C ARG A 344 13.99 27.01 -38.07
N GLN A 345 13.89 28.13 -37.34
CA GLN A 345 14.84 28.46 -36.29
C GLN A 345 14.88 27.34 -35.24
N PRO A 346 16.05 26.81 -34.87
CA PRO A 346 16.15 25.84 -33.78
C PRO A 346 15.77 26.49 -32.46
N ILE A 347 14.96 25.79 -31.67
CA ILE A 347 14.47 26.22 -30.37
C ILE A 347 14.80 25.12 -29.36
N TRP A 348 15.46 25.50 -28.29
CA TRP A 348 15.75 24.61 -27.17
C TRP A 348 14.86 25.00 -26.01
N LEU A 349 13.91 24.13 -25.69
CA LEU A 349 13.07 24.27 -24.51
C LEU A 349 13.58 23.37 -23.42
N TRP A 350 13.83 23.96 -22.27
CA TRP A 350 14.18 23.22 -21.08
C TRP A 350 13.34 23.78 -19.94
N CYS A 351 12.86 22.89 -19.09
CA CYS A 351 12.28 23.27 -17.82
C CYS A 351 13.11 22.57 -16.76
N ARG A 352 13.70 23.35 -15.87
CA ARG A 352 14.16 22.80 -14.61
C ARG A 352 12.94 22.71 -13.71
N MET A 353 12.62 21.51 -13.23
CA MET A 353 11.76 21.42 -12.06
C MET A 353 12.54 22.10 -10.93
N VAL A 354 11.99 23.21 -10.43
CA VAL A 354 12.64 23.96 -9.37
C VAL A 354 12.30 23.21 -8.10
N ASP A 355 13.19 22.33 -7.66
CA ASP A 355 13.08 21.78 -6.32
C ASP A 355 13.63 22.79 -5.32
N CYS A 356 13.03 22.90 -4.14
CA CYS A 356 13.56 23.72 -3.07
C CYS A 356 15.00 23.28 -2.72
N PRO A 357 16.00 24.18 -2.66
CA PRO A 357 17.39 23.76 -2.42
C PRO A 357 17.59 23.09 -1.05
N GLU A 358 16.80 23.45 -0.04
CA GLU A 358 16.89 22.85 1.30
C GLU A 358 16.08 21.55 1.40
N CYS A 359 14.77 21.60 1.17
CA CYS A 359 13.90 20.45 1.42
C CYS A 359 13.60 19.59 0.18
N ARG A 360 14.06 20.01 -1.01
CA ARG A 360 13.74 19.46 -2.35
C ARG A 360 12.26 19.25 -2.63
N TYR A 361 11.41 20.08 -2.03
CA TYR A 361 10.01 20.19 -2.43
C TYR A 361 9.90 20.63 -3.88
N ASP A 362 9.08 19.94 -4.68
CA ASP A 362 8.79 20.32 -6.06
C ASP A 362 8.01 21.64 -6.09
N LEU A 363 8.65 22.73 -6.50
CA LEU A 363 8.03 24.05 -6.55
C LEU A 363 7.28 24.28 -7.87
N THR A 364 7.12 23.27 -8.72
CA THR A 364 6.40 23.39 -9.98
C THR A 364 4.97 23.88 -9.74
N GLY A 365 4.63 25.04 -10.30
CA GLY A 365 3.31 25.66 -10.14
C GLY A 365 3.12 26.47 -8.85
N THR A 366 4.15 26.56 -8.01
CA THR A 366 4.12 27.42 -6.81
C THR A 366 4.40 28.86 -7.23
N THR A 367 3.50 29.79 -6.89
CA THR A 367 3.67 31.23 -7.14
C THR A 367 4.33 31.97 -5.98
N SER A 368 4.41 31.32 -4.81
CA SER A 368 5.04 31.87 -3.62
C SER A 368 6.56 32.00 -3.81
N PRO A 369 7.18 33.13 -3.41
CA PRO A 369 8.63 33.28 -3.39
C PRO A 369 9.29 32.42 -2.30
N ASN A 370 8.51 31.88 -1.37
CA ASN A 370 8.97 31.01 -0.29
C ASN A 370 8.46 29.59 -0.50
N CYS A 371 9.30 28.60 -0.17
CA CYS A 371 8.90 27.21 -0.18
C CYS A 371 7.75 26.99 0.81
N PRO A 372 6.63 26.39 0.38
CA PRO A 372 5.47 26.20 1.26
C PRO A 372 5.72 25.19 2.39
N GLU A 373 6.77 24.37 2.29
CA GLU A 373 7.13 23.40 3.32
C GLU A 373 8.09 23.98 4.37
N CYS A 374 9.29 24.39 3.94
CA CYS A 374 10.34 24.82 4.85
C CYS A 374 10.47 26.33 5.00
N GLY A 375 9.69 27.12 4.25
CA GLY A 375 9.75 28.58 4.29
C GLY A 375 10.96 29.20 3.58
N THR A 376 11.91 28.39 3.09
CA THR A 376 13.11 28.87 2.40
C THR A 376 12.76 29.73 1.19
N THR A 377 13.34 30.92 1.10
CA THR A 377 13.16 31.81 -0.06
C THR A 377 13.80 31.19 -1.30
N ILE A 378 13.00 31.05 -2.33
CA ILE A 378 13.35 30.41 -3.59
C ILE A 378 14.02 31.47 -4.46
N ARG A 379 15.34 31.35 -4.63
CA ARG A 379 16.06 32.11 -5.65
C ARG A 379 16.07 31.29 -6.93
N ILE A 380 15.23 31.66 -7.89
CA ILE A 380 15.23 31.05 -9.21
C ILE A 380 16.48 31.59 -9.94
N PRO A 381 17.48 30.75 -10.25
CA PRO A 381 18.62 31.20 -11.05
C PRO A 381 18.11 31.62 -12.44
N LEU A 382 18.34 32.88 -12.80
CA LEU A 382 17.94 33.46 -14.09
C LEU A 382 18.86 33.00 -15.23
N THR A 383 20.04 32.49 -14.91
CA THR A 383 21.02 32.02 -15.89
C THR A 383 20.68 30.61 -16.36
N PRO A 384 20.51 30.39 -17.68
CA PRO A 384 20.39 29.05 -18.23
C PRO A 384 21.66 28.23 -17.95
N PRO A 385 21.56 26.90 -17.79
CA PRO A 385 22.73 26.04 -17.67
C PRO A 385 23.57 26.12 -18.95
N ASP A 386 24.89 26.01 -18.81
CA ASP A 386 25.81 26.06 -19.95
C ASP A 386 25.65 24.80 -20.83
N TYR A 387 25.04 24.98 -22.00
CA TYR A 387 24.75 23.89 -22.94
C TYR A 387 25.96 23.42 -23.74
N SER A 388 27.10 24.10 -23.63
CA SER A 388 28.32 23.70 -24.36
C SER A 388 28.83 22.30 -23.97
N THR A 389 28.41 21.78 -22.80
CA THR A 389 28.91 20.52 -22.23
C THR A 389 28.02 19.29 -22.47
N VAL A 390 26.79 19.45 -22.98
CA VAL A 390 25.79 18.35 -23.03
C VAL A 390 25.87 17.50 -24.30
N ASN A 391 26.67 17.91 -25.30
CA ASN A 391 26.86 17.17 -26.57
C ASN A 391 28.16 16.34 -26.62
N GLY A 392 28.76 16.03 -25.46
CA GLY A 392 29.96 15.17 -25.35
C GLY A 392 29.62 13.70 -25.22
#